data_AF-A0A5S4FLB0-F1
#
_entry.id   AF-A0A5S4FLB0-F1
#
_cell.length_a   1.000
_cell.length_b   1.000
_cell.length_c   1.000
_cell.angle_alpha   90.00
_cell.angle_beta   90.00
_cell.angle_gamma   90.00
#
_symmetry.space_group_name_H-M   'P 1'
#
loop_
_entity.id
_entity.type
_entity.pdbx_description
1 polymer ?
#
loop_
_entity_poly.entity_id
_entity_poly.type
_entity_poly.pdbx_seq_one_letter_code
_entity_poly.pdbx_strand_id
1 'polypeptide(L)' 'MPVFTVSSEVGRLRQVLLHRPDLELLRLTPANKDDLLFDEVLW' A
#
# COMPACT_ATOMS: atom_id res chain seq x y z
N MET A 1 -25.27 -8.00 1.34
CA MET A 1 -23.79 -8.03 1.25
C MET A 1 -23.26 -8.74 2.47
N PRO A 2 -22.17 -9.53 2.38
CA PRO A 2 -21.54 -10.09 3.57
C PRO A 2 -21.02 -8.97 4.49
N VAL A 3 -21.09 -9.19 5.80
CA VAL A 3 -20.51 -8.28 6.81
C VAL A 3 -19.01 -8.54 6.88
N PHE A 4 -18.19 -7.49 6.77
CA PHE A 4 -16.74 -7.58 6.99
C PHE A 4 -16.44 -7.43 8.48
N THR A 5 -15.56 -8.28 9.02
CA THR A 5 -15.16 -8.25 10.43
C THR A 5 -13.66 -8.36 10.57
N VAL A 6 -13.09 -7.44 11.37
CA VAL A 6 -11.71 -7.50 11.85
C VAL A 6 -11.77 -7.43 13.38
N SER A 7 -11.42 -8.52 14.06
CA SER A 7 -11.55 -8.64 15.52
C SER A 7 -10.23 -8.94 16.23
N SER A 8 -9.13 -9.07 15.49
CA SER A 8 -7.79 -9.33 16.00
C SER A 8 -6.77 -8.96 14.92
N GLU A 9 -5.61 -8.42 15.34
CA GLU A 9 -4.47 -8.13 14.46
C GLU A 9 -3.55 -9.35 14.26
N VAL A 10 -3.66 -10.38 15.10
CA VAL A 10 -2.77 -11.57 15.11
C VAL A 10 -3.50 -12.90 14.89
N GLY A 11 -4.83 -12.86 14.73
CA GLY A 11 -5.64 -14.04 14.43
C GLY A 11 -5.50 -14.52 12.99
N ARG A 12 -6.18 -15.62 12.64
CA ARG A 12 -6.16 -16.16 11.28
C ARG A 12 -6.78 -15.18 10.28
N LEU A 13 -5.99 -14.74 9.31
CA LEU A 13 -6.44 -13.92 8.18
C LEU A 13 -7.38 -14.72 7.26
N ARG A 14 -8.56 -14.16 6.96
CA ARG A 14 -9.59 -14.80 6.10
C ARG A 14 -9.72 -14.15 4.73
N GLN A 15 -9.58 -12.83 4.68
CA GLN A 15 -9.67 -12.03 3.46
C GLN A 15 -8.79 -10.80 3.63
N VAL A 16 -8.16 -10.37 2.53
CA VAL A 16 -7.29 -9.18 2.49
C VAL A 16 -7.56 -8.41 1.20
N LEU A 17 -7.46 -7.08 1.28
CA LEU A 17 -7.40 -6.21 0.12
C LEU A 17 -5.93 -5.83 -0.10
N LEU A 18 -5.45 -6.01 -1.32
CA LEU A 18 -4.10 -5.65 -1.74
C LEU A 18 -4.19 -4.70 -2.93
N HIS A 19 -3.20 -3.81 -3.03
CA HIS A 19 -2.96 -3.00 -4.21
C HIS A 19 -1.58 -3.36 -4.77
N ARG A 20 -1.51 -3.65 -6.08
CA ARG A 20 -0.23 -3.80 -6.77
C ARG A 20 0.10 -2.43 -7.35
N PRO A 21 1.23 -1.82 -6.97
CA PRO A 21 1.63 -0.57 -7.56
C PRO A 21 1.85 -0.68 -9.07
N ASP A 22 1.54 0.37 -9.81
CA ASP A 22 1.74 0.46 -11.26
C ASP A 22 2.42 1.80 -11.62
N LEU A 23 1.81 2.60 -12.50
CA LEU A 23 2.37 3.84 -13.04
C LEU A 23 2.73 4.89 -11.98
N GLU A 24 2.14 4.83 -10.79
CA GLU A 24 2.44 5.76 -9.70
C GLU A 24 3.90 5.67 -9.25
N LEU A 25 4.52 4.48 -9.26
CA LEU A 25 5.92 4.34 -8.88
C LEU A 25 6.86 4.84 -9.97
N LEU A 26 6.47 4.71 -11.25
CA LEU A 26 7.27 5.20 -12.38
C LEU A 26 7.36 6.73 -12.46
N ARG A 27 6.50 7.45 -11.72
CA ARG A 27 6.48 8.91 -11.64
C ARG A 27 7.29 9.44 -10.45
N LEU A 28 7.78 8.54 -9.60
CA LEU A 28 8.59 8.88 -8.45
C LEU A 28 9.99 9.27 -8.93
N THR A 29 10.48 10.41 -8.44
CA THR A 29 11.79 10.96 -8.76
C THR A 29 12.46 11.44 -7.48
N PRO A 30 13.80 11.58 -7.45
CA PRO A 30 14.47 12.12 -6.27
C PRO A 30 13.99 13.52 -5.89
N ALA A 31 13.48 14.30 -6.85
CA ALA A 31 13.00 15.66 -6.65
C ALA A 31 11.59 15.76 -6.07
N ASN A 32 10.76 14.70 -6.17
CA ASN A 32 9.37 14.73 -5.69
C ASN A 32 9.07 13.68 -4.60
N LYS A 33 10.03 12.82 -4.23
CA LYS A 33 9.80 11.72 -3.29
C LYS A 33 9.31 12.20 -1.92
N ASP A 34 9.88 13.29 -1.40
CA ASP A 34 9.55 13.81 -0.07
C ASP A 34 8.13 14.38 -0.06
N ASP A 35 7.74 15.09 -1.12
CA ASP A 35 6.39 15.62 -1.31
C ASP A 35 5.34 14.49 -1.48
N LEU A 36 5.76 13.34 -1.99
CA LEU A 36 4.92 12.16 -2.20
C LEU A 36 5.00 11.14 -1.04
N LEU A 37 5.65 11.49 0.08
CA LEU A 37 5.77 10.67 1.28
C LEU A 37 6.57 9.37 1.07
N PHE A 38 7.56 9.40 0.18
CA PHE A 38 8.51 8.31 -0.03
C PHE A 38 9.89 8.67 0.50
N ASP A 39 10.46 7.76 1.30
CA ASP A 39 11.82 7.89 1.81
C ASP A 39 12.87 7.79 0.67
N GLU A 40 12.65 6.91 -0.31
CA GLU A 40 13.55 6.64 -1.43
C GLU A 40 12.80 6.32 -2.73
N VAL A 41 13.49 6.45 -3.87
CA VAL A 41 12.98 6.01 -5.18
C VAL A 41 13.28 4.53 -5.36
N LEU A 42 12.26 3.75 -5.71
CA LEU A 42 12.39 2.32 -5.99
C LEU A 42 13.06 2.09 -7.36
N TRP A 43 14.00 1.15 -7.43
CA TRP A 43 14.77 0.76 -8.63
C TRP A 43 14.45 -0.67 -9.07
#